data_AF-K9SBF8-F1
#
_entry.id   AF-K9SBF8-F1
#
_cell.length_a   1.000
_cell.length_b   1.000
_cell.length_c   1.000
_cell.angle_alpha   90.00
_cell.angle_beta   90.00
_cell.angle_gamma   90.00
#
_symmetry.space_group_name_H-M   'P 1'
#
loop_
_entity.id
_entity.type
_entity.pdbx_description
1 polymer ?
#
loop_
_entity_poly.entity_id
_entity_poly.type
_entity_poly.pdbx_seq_one_letter_code
_entity_poly.pdbx_strand_id
1 'polypeptide(L)'
;MFKKRSLLLPCKRYLVSSLFLARLLGINKFLLFQGILPYGKALKIQSCLLNLWMLEQKRLCATTFRVLEESFADGSVPSDANCLEYFQDLKTLEAEGRYDCVLNQLYLPRNEFLEINHDEYSTPDRSQL
;
A
#
# COMPACT_ATOMS: atom_id res chain seq x y z
N MET A 1 -0.38 -28.83 6.23
CA MET A 1 -1.61 -28.10 5.84
C MET A 1 -1.53 -26.70 6.43
N PHE A 2 -0.98 -25.74 5.69
CA PHE A 2 -0.83 -24.36 6.15
C PHE A 2 -2.22 -23.71 6.19
N LYS A 3 -2.75 -23.53 7.40
CA LYS A 3 -3.94 -22.71 7.61
C LYS A 3 -3.53 -21.30 7.25
N LYS A 4 -3.85 -20.88 6.03
CA LYS A 4 -3.67 -19.54 5.46
C LYS A 4 -4.42 -18.56 6.37
N ARG A 5 -3.84 -18.19 7.52
CA ARG A 5 -4.29 -17.07 8.34
C ARG A 5 -3.92 -15.85 7.55
N SER A 6 -4.80 -15.53 6.61
CA SER A 6 -4.65 -14.38 5.76
C SER A 6 -4.38 -13.16 6.63
N LEU A 7 -3.30 -12.46 6.31
CA LEU A 7 -3.02 -11.05 6.63
C LEU A 7 -4.15 -10.07 6.17
N LEU A 8 -5.36 -10.57 5.90
CA LEU A 8 -6.54 -9.85 5.41
C LEU A 8 -7.30 -9.10 6.52
N LEU A 9 -7.02 -9.36 7.80
CA LEU A 9 -7.78 -8.77 8.92
C LEU A 9 -7.64 -7.23 9.06
N PRO A 10 -6.47 -6.59 8.86
CA PRO A 10 -6.40 -5.12 8.92
C PRO A 10 -7.00 -4.44 7.68
N CYS A 11 -7.09 -5.13 6.54
CA CYS A 11 -7.46 -4.53 5.25
C CYS A 11 -8.92 -4.05 5.19
N LYS A 12 -9.87 -4.76 5.83
CA LYS A 12 -11.29 -4.38 5.75
C LYS A 12 -11.58 -3.04 6.41
N ARG A 13 -10.95 -2.76 7.56
CA ARG A 13 -11.14 -1.50 8.29
C ARG A 13 -10.50 -0.33 7.54
N TYR A 14 -9.29 -0.54 7.02
CA TYR A 14 -8.59 0.46 6.21
C TYR A 14 -9.35 0.78 4.92
N LEU A 15 -9.84 -0.22 4.20
CA LEU A 15 -10.56 -0.02 2.94
C LEU A 15 -11.83 0.80 3.15
N VAL A 16 -12.56 0.58 4.25
CA VAL A 16 -13.73 1.38 4.63
C VAL A 16 -13.34 2.81 5.00
N SER A 17 -12.28 2.99 5.81
CA SER A 17 -11.77 4.30 6.22
C SER A 17 -11.28 5.13 5.03
N SER A 18 -10.50 4.53 4.13
CA SER A 18 -10.01 5.13 2.90
C SER A 18 -11.13 5.48 1.92
N LEU A 19 -12.11 4.58 1.72
CA LEU A 19 -13.29 4.89 0.89
C LEU A 19 -14.11 6.06 1.47
N PHE A 20 -14.24 6.14 2.79
CA PHE A 20 -14.92 7.24 3.45
C PHE A 20 -14.16 8.56 3.27
N LEU A 21 -12.84 8.57 3.48
CA LEU A 21 -11.97 9.72 3.24
C LEU A 21 -12.00 10.19 1.78
N ALA A 22 -11.94 9.26 0.82
CA ALA A 22 -12.05 9.55 -0.61
C ALA A 22 -13.39 10.20 -0.97
N ARG A 23 -14.50 9.71 -0.39
CA ARG A 23 -15.83 10.33 -0.54
C ARG A 23 -15.87 11.74 0.05
N LEU A 24 -15.30 11.95 1.24
CA LEU A 24 -15.26 13.29 1.86
C LEU A 24 -14.43 14.28 1.03
N LEU A 25 -13.31 13.83 0.46
CA LEU A 25 -12.51 14.64 -0.48
C LEU A 25 -13.31 14.99 -1.75
N GLY A 26 -14.06 14.02 -2.28
CA GLY A 26 -14.96 14.23 -3.42
C GLY A 26 -16.08 15.24 -3.11
N ILE A 27 -16.72 15.12 -1.95
CA ILE A 27 -17.75 16.06 -1.47
C ILE A 27 -17.15 17.46 -1.29
N ASN A 28 -15.99 17.57 -0.66
CA ASN A 28 -15.33 18.87 -0.46
C ASN A 28 -14.98 19.53 -1.81
N LYS A 29 -14.48 18.75 -2.78
CA LYS A 29 -14.24 19.22 -4.15
C LYS A 29 -15.54 19.66 -4.82
N PHE A 30 -16.62 18.88 -4.72
CA PHE A 30 -17.91 19.23 -5.29
C PHE A 30 -18.51 20.51 -4.70
N LEU A 31 -18.48 20.66 -3.37
CA LEU A 31 -18.96 21.87 -2.68
C LEU A 31 -18.16 23.12 -3.04
N LEU A 32 -16.85 22.97 -3.31
CA LEU A 32 -16.01 24.03 -3.85
C LEU A 32 -16.45 24.42 -5.27
N PHE A 33 -16.66 23.45 -6.17
CA PHE A 33 -17.09 23.71 -7.54
C PHE A 33 -18.49 24.32 -7.64
N GLN A 34 -19.39 23.99 -6.72
CA GLN A 34 -20.72 24.58 -6.63
C GLN A 34 -20.72 25.98 -5.99
N GLY A 35 -19.58 26.49 -5.54
CA GLY A 35 -19.46 27.80 -4.89
C GLY A 35 -20.08 27.88 -3.48
N ILE A 36 -20.54 26.75 -2.93
CA ILE A 36 -21.14 26.67 -1.59
C ILE A 36 -20.07 26.89 -0.51
N LEU A 37 -18.87 26.38 -0.75
CA LEU A 37 -17.77 26.45 0.20
C LEU A 37 -16.66 27.41 -0.29
N PRO A 38 -16.25 28.40 0.52
CA PRO A 38 -15.16 29.29 0.14
C PRO A 38 -13.82 28.54 0.09
N TYR A 39 -12.99 28.89 -0.90
CA TYR A 39 -11.71 28.22 -1.20
C TYR A 39 -10.81 28.01 0.02
N GLY A 40 -10.66 29.02 0.89
CA GLY A 40 -9.85 28.91 2.10
C GLY A 40 -10.36 27.88 3.11
N LYS A 41 -11.68 27.65 3.19
CA LYS A 41 -12.26 26.59 4.02
C LYS A 41 -12.09 25.23 3.35
N ALA A 42 -12.27 25.15 2.03
CA ALA A 42 -12.06 23.93 1.26
C ALA A 42 -10.63 23.39 1.41
N LEU A 43 -9.63 24.26 1.33
CA LEU A 43 -8.21 23.92 1.55
C LEU A 43 -7.94 23.40 2.96
N LYS A 44 -8.49 24.05 4.00
CA LYS A 44 -8.34 23.58 5.39
C LYS A 44 -8.95 22.19 5.58
N ILE A 45 -10.12 21.94 5.01
CA ILE A 45 -10.78 20.63 5.07
C ILE A 45 -9.96 19.59 4.30
N GLN A 46 -9.47 19.91 3.10
CA GLN A 46 -8.58 19.04 2.33
C GLN A 46 -7.31 18.68 3.11
N SER A 47 -6.64 19.67 3.69
CA SER A 47 -5.43 19.45 4.50
C SER A 47 -5.71 18.57 5.72
N CYS A 48 -6.82 18.81 6.42
CA CYS A 48 -7.24 17.99 7.56
C CYS A 48 -7.50 16.53 7.15
N LEU A 49 -8.23 16.32 6.05
CA LEU A 49 -8.53 14.98 5.53
C LEU A 49 -7.25 14.24 5.09
N LEU A 50 -6.31 14.93 4.45
CA LEU A 50 -5.01 14.37 4.07
C LEU A 50 -4.18 14.00 5.30
N ASN A 51 -4.17 14.83 6.35
CA ASN A 51 -3.48 14.51 7.60
C ASN A 51 -4.07 13.29 8.30
N LEU A 52 -5.40 13.18 8.34
CA LEU A 52 -6.08 12.01 8.88
C LEU A 52 -5.76 10.74 8.07
N TRP A 53 -5.73 10.84 6.75
CA TRP A 53 -5.32 9.76 5.86
C TRP A 53 -3.89 9.30 6.17
N MET A 54 -2.94 10.24 6.25
CA MET A 54 -1.53 9.92 6.56
C MET A 54 -1.38 9.24 7.93
N LEU A 55 -2.15 9.68 8.93
CA LEU A 55 -2.15 9.08 10.26
C LEU A 55 -2.67 7.63 10.25
N GLU A 56 -3.73 7.38 9.48
CA GLU A 56 -4.27 6.02 9.25
C GLU A 56 -3.24 5.13 8.55
N GLN A 57 -2.58 5.61 7.49
CA GLN A 57 -1.53 4.86 6.79
C GLN A 57 -0.36 4.50 7.71
N LYS A 58 0.11 5.45 8.53
CA LYS A 58 1.16 5.20 9.51
C LYS A 58 0.77 4.12 10.52
N ARG A 59 -0.46 4.18 11.05
CA ARG A 59 -0.97 3.17 11.98
C ARG A 59 -1.08 1.79 11.33
N LEU A 60 -1.50 1.76 10.07
CA LEU A 60 -1.61 0.52 9.31
C LEU A 60 -0.23 -0.10 9.06
N CYS A 61 0.76 0.69 8.62
CA CYS A 61 2.14 0.24 8.49
C CYS A 61 2.66 -0.39 9.78
N ALA A 62 2.54 0.33 10.91
CA ALA A 62 3.00 -0.16 12.21
C ALA A 62 2.33 -1.49 12.62
N THR A 63 1.03 -1.62 12.35
CA THR A 63 0.29 -2.85 12.64
C THR A 63 0.75 -4.00 11.74
N THR A 64 0.91 -3.75 10.44
CA THR A 64 1.34 -4.75 9.47
C THR A 64 2.77 -5.22 9.74
N PHE A 65 3.69 -4.30 10.07
CA PHE A 65 5.05 -4.64 10.49
C PHE A 65 5.05 -5.51 11.74
N ARG A 66 4.29 -5.16 12.76
CA ARG A 66 4.19 -5.96 13.99
C ARG A 66 3.69 -7.38 13.72
N VAL A 67 2.67 -7.54 12.88
CA VAL A 67 2.17 -8.87 12.50
C VAL A 67 3.24 -9.65 11.73
N LEU A 68 4.02 -8.99 10.86
CA LEU A 68 5.12 -9.61 10.13
C LEU A 68 6.24 -10.06 11.08
N GLU A 69 6.63 -9.23 12.05
CA GLU A 69 7.62 -9.55 13.08
C GLU A 69 7.20 -10.72 13.95
N GLU A 70 5.95 -10.73 14.42
CA GLU A 70 5.36 -11.87 15.15
C GLU A 70 5.36 -13.13 14.27
N SER A 71 5.08 -13.00 12.97
CA SER A 71 5.07 -14.13 12.03
C SER A 71 6.46 -14.72 11.77
N PHE A 72 7.51 -13.88 11.75
CA PHE A 72 8.90 -14.32 11.70
C PHE A 72 9.33 -15.01 13.00
N ALA A 73 8.95 -14.46 14.15
CA ALA A 73 9.28 -15.02 15.47
C ALA A 73 8.64 -16.41 15.69
N ASP A 74 7.40 -16.60 15.23
CA ASP A 74 6.67 -17.88 15.31
C ASP A 74 7.12 -18.89 14.22
N GLY A 75 8.08 -18.55 13.36
CA GLY A 75 8.58 -19.41 12.28
C GLY A 75 7.56 -19.70 11.18
N SER A 76 6.46 -18.94 11.14
CA SER A 76 5.39 -19.11 10.15
C SER A 76 5.74 -18.58 8.76
N VAL A 77 6.73 -17.68 8.69
CA VAL A 77 7.31 -17.13 7.46
C VAL A 77 8.80 -17.53 7.41
N PRO A 78 9.29 -18.10 6.30
CA PRO A 78 10.70 -18.44 6.16
C PRO A 78 11.57 -17.17 6.25
N SER A 79 12.58 -17.21 7.10
CA SER A 79 13.51 -16.09 7.35
C SER A 79 14.73 -16.19 6.43
N ASP A 80 14.50 -16.36 5.12
CA ASP A 80 15.57 -16.38 4.13
C ASP A 80 16.25 -15.00 4.05
N ALA A 81 17.53 -14.95 3.66
CA ALA A 81 18.30 -13.71 3.56
C ALA A 81 17.60 -12.63 2.71
N ASN A 82 16.97 -13.04 1.61
CA ASN A 82 16.20 -12.15 0.73
C ASN A 82 14.93 -11.58 1.39
N CYS A 83 14.31 -12.32 2.31
CA CYS A 83 13.14 -11.85 3.07
C CYS A 83 13.53 -10.82 4.13
N LEU A 84 14.71 -11.00 4.75
CA LEU A 84 15.24 -10.05 5.73
C LEU A 84 15.69 -8.74 5.08
N GLU A 85 16.34 -8.81 3.92
CA GLU A 85 16.73 -7.62 3.15
C GLU A 85 15.49 -6.83 2.70
N TYR A 86 14.49 -7.50 2.14
CA TYR A 86 13.21 -6.87 1.78
C TYR A 86 12.51 -6.23 2.98
N PHE A 87 12.57 -6.84 4.15
CA PHE A 87 12.00 -6.27 5.37
C PHE A 87 12.76 -5.02 5.84
N GLN A 88 14.08 -4.99 5.70
CA GLN A 88 14.89 -3.81 5.99
C GLN A 88 14.59 -2.66 5.03
N ASP A 89 14.45 -2.94 3.74
CA ASP A 89 14.06 -1.94 2.73
C ASP A 89 12.70 -1.31 3.06
N LEU A 90 11.73 -2.13 3.45
CA LEU A 90 10.41 -1.66 3.87
C LEU A 90 10.48 -0.79 5.14
N LYS A 91 11.34 -1.13 6.12
CA LYS A 91 11.55 -0.29 7.31
C LYS A 91 12.22 1.03 6.99
N THR A 92 13.15 1.07 6.05
CA THR A 92 13.74 2.32 5.56
C THR A 92 12.68 3.22 4.94
N LEU A 93 11.82 2.67 4.08
CA LEU A 93 10.71 3.42 3.49
C LEU A 93 9.68 3.93 4.52
N GLU A 94 9.45 3.18 5.60
CA GLU A 94 8.64 3.64 6.73
C GLU A 94 9.28 4.83 7.44
N ALA A 95 10.60 4.78 7.70
CA ALA A 95 11.35 5.86 8.33
C ALA A 95 11.35 7.16 7.49
N GLU A 96 11.33 7.03 6.16
CA GLU A 96 11.18 8.14 5.21
C GLU A 96 9.75 8.72 5.16
N GLY A 97 8.78 8.10 5.85
CA GLY A 97 7.38 8.53 5.84
C GLY A 97 6.63 8.17 4.55
N ARG A 98 7.18 7.27 3.73
CA ARG A 98 6.59 6.81 2.46
C ARG A 98 5.63 5.64 2.69
N TYR A 99 4.66 5.84 3.59
CA TYR A 99 3.73 4.79 4.03
C TYR A 99 2.91 4.21 2.87
N ASP A 100 2.51 5.02 1.90
CA ASP A 100 1.78 4.55 0.72
C ASP A 100 2.59 3.53 -0.11
N CYS A 101 3.90 3.77 -0.30
CA CYS A 101 4.79 2.85 -1.00
C CYS A 101 4.96 1.53 -0.23
N VAL A 102 5.12 1.61 1.10
CA VAL A 102 5.22 0.43 1.98
C VAL A 102 3.96 -0.42 1.89
N LEU A 103 2.78 0.20 1.99
CA LEU A 103 1.50 -0.49 1.91
C LEU A 103 1.28 -1.08 0.51
N ASN A 104 1.63 -0.36 -0.56
CA ASN A 104 1.54 -0.90 -1.92
C ASN A 104 2.43 -2.13 -2.10
N GLN A 105 3.66 -2.10 -1.61
CA GLN A 105 4.58 -3.25 -1.70
C GLN A 105 4.17 -4.43 -0.80
N LEU A 106 3.51 -4.18 0.33
CA LEU A 106 3.00 -5.23 1.22
C LEU A 106 1.68 -5.86 0.74
N TYR A 107 0.84 -5.11 0.02
CA TYR A 107 -0.50 -5.56 -0.39
C TYR A 107 -0.63 -5.95 -1.86
N LEU A 108 0.22 -5.46 -2.77
CA LEU A 108 0.29 -6.01 -4.11
C LEU A 108 1.09 -7.32 -4.07
N PRO A 109 0.51 -8.46 -4.47
CA PRO A 109 1.29 -9.67 -4.62
C PRO A 109 2.39 -9.41 -5.65
N ARG A 110 3.63 -9.80 -5.31
CA ARG A 110 4.84 -9.68 -6.15
C ARG A 110 4.75 -10.40 -7.52
N ASN A 111 3.61 -10.99 -7.85
CA ASN A 111 3.42 -11.93 -8.95
C ASN A 111 2.83 -11.33 -10.24
N GLU A 112 2.57 -10.02 -10.34
CA GLU A 112 2.18 -9.43 -11.64
C GLU A 112 3.30 -8.66 -12.35
N PHE A 113 4.46 -8.44 -11.70
CA PHE A 113 5.60 -7.75 -12.33
C PHE A 113 6.68 -8.69 -12.88
N LEU A 114 6.62 -9.99 -12.57
CA LEU A 114 7.58 -10.98 -13.09
C LEU A 114 7.12 -11.68 -14.37
N GLU A 115 5.84 -11.59 -14.75
CA GLU A 115 5.33 -12.20 -16.00
C GLU A 115 5.33 -11.25 -17.22
N ILE A 116 5.62 -9.96 -17.06
CA ILE A 116 5.60 -9.01 -18.20
C ILE A 116 6.97 -8.90 -18.91
N ASN A 117 8.07 -9.39 -18.32
CA ASN A 117 9.41 -9.20 -18.89
C ASN A 117 10.11 -10.48 -19.39
N HIS A 118 9.43 -11.64 -19.43
CA HIS A 118 10.09 -12.90 -19.77
C HIS A 118 9.71 -13.55 -21.12
N ASP A 119 8.80 -12.96 -21.90
CA ASP A 119 8.41 -13.49 -23.22
C ASP A 119 8.85 -12.64 -24.44
N GLU A 120 9.52 -11.50 -24.25
CA GLU A 120 9.90 -10.60 -25.36
C GLU A 120 11.37 -10.72 -25.83
N TYR A 121 12.02 -11.85 -25.55
CA TYR A 121 13.30 -12.23 -26.18
C TYR A 121 13.25 -13.63 -26.79
N SER A 122 12.22 -13.90 -27.59
CA SER A 122 12.34 -14.92 -28.65
C SER A 122 13.05 -14.28 -29.84
N THR A 123 14.34 -14.54 -29.96
CA THR A 123 15.18 -14.23 -31.14
C THR A 123 14.43 -14.45 -32.46
N PRO A 124 14.45 -13.51 -33.43
CA PRO A 124 13.97 -13.81 -34.76
C PRO A 124 14.94 -14.79 -35.42
N ASP A 125 14.44 -15.99 -35.71
CA ASP A 125 15.09 -16.99 -36.55
C ASP A 125 15.27 -16.39 -37.96
N ARG A 126 16.52 -16.08 -38.33
CA ARG A 126 16.91 -15.50 -39.63
C ARG A 126 16.98 -16.55 -40.76
N SER A 127 16.11 -17.56 -40.73
CA SER A 127 16.17 -18.70 -41.67
C SER A 127 15.06 -18.72 -42.72
N GLN A 128 14.38 -17.59 -42.98
CA GLN A 128 13.35 -17.50 -44.03
C GLN A 128 13.48 -16.25 -44.92
N LEU A 129 14.68 -16.05 -45.47
CA LEU A 129 14.90 -15.22 -46.66
C LEU A 129 15.63 -16.03 -47.73
#